data_AF-A0A3G6N3N6-F1
#
_entry.id   AF-A0A3G6N3N6-F1
#
_cell.length_a   1.000
_cell.length_b   1.000
_cell.length_c   1.000
_cell.angle_alpha   90.00
_cell.angle_beta   90.00
_cell.angle_gamma   90.00
#
_symmetry.space_group_name_H-M   'P 1'
#
loop_
_entity.id
_entity.type
_entity.pdbx_description
1 polymer ?
#
loop_
_entity_poly.entity_id
_entity_poly.type
_entity_poly.pdbx_seq_one_letter_code
_entity_poly.pdbx_strand_id
1 'polypeptide(L)'
;MTRKKFLKRLLQLSAVGALPFLYSWQIEPFWVEFVERKLPIKNLPEELKGKILMQISDLHVGDRFDWNFLIESFQKAKEFNPDFVVYTGDYVNHGTEEDHKNLEKVMAKAVYGKLGTFGILGNHDYGKNWKDLGSSEEIHRILQNNGVRMLKNEQTESHGLNIIGFDDLWSPNFDPIKVMKDYNPEKANLVLCHNPDVCDKNVWNGYQGWILSGHTHGGQCRIPGVITPILPVENKKYVSGEIDLEDGRMLYINRALGHSFQVRFMVRPEITVFKLKRDEEV
;
A
#
# COMPACT_ATOMS: atom_id res chain seq x y z
N MET A 1 10.95 50.06 -14.54
CA MET A 1 9.81 49.13 -14.34
C MET A 1 8.81 49.77 -13.39
N THR A 2 7.54 49.93 -13.74
CA THR A 2 6.53 50.59 -12.87
C THR A 2 6.18 49.73 -11.64
N ARG A 3 5.91 50.34 -10.47
CA ARG A 3 5.47 49.66 -9.23
C ARG A 3 4.39 48.61 -9.46
N LYS A 4 3.38 48.92 -10.28
CA LYS A 4 2.28 48.00 -10.65
C LYS A 4 2.75 46.76 -11.44
N LYS A 5 3.72 46.92 -12.35
CA LYS A 5 4.34 45.80 -13.11
C LYS A 5 5.25 44.94 -12.23
N PHE A 6 5.96 45.56 -11.26
CA PHE A 6 6.77 44.84 -10.28
C PHE A 6 5.90 44.00 -9.34
N LEU A 7 4.86 44.58 -8.74
CA LEU A 7 3.90 43.87 -7.89
C LEU A 7 3.21 42.73 -8.65
N LYS A 8 2.81 42.96 -9.90
CA LYS A 8 2.20 41.91 -10.74
C LYS A 8 3.18 40.76 -11.02
N ARG A 9 4.45 41.04 -11.32
CA ARG A 9 5.49 40.01 -11.51
C ARG A 9 5.79 39.25 -10.22
N LEU A 10 5.86 39.94 -9.08
CA LEU A 10 6.06 39.31 -7.77
C LEU A 10 4.89 38.35 -7.44
N LEU A 11 3.65 38.80 -7.66
CA LEU A 11 2.44 37.98 -7.46
C LEU A 11 2.40 36.76 -8.40
N GLN A 12 2.84 36.94 -9.66
CA GLN A 12 2.94 35.85 -10.63
C GLN A 12 4.04 34.85 -10.25
N LEU A 13 5.20 35.31 -9.79
CA LEU A 13 6.28 34.45 -9.31
C LEU A 13 5.89 33.69 -8.04
N SER A 14 5.17 34.34 -7.10
CA SER A 14 4.64 33.66 -5.91
C SER A 14 3.55 32.65 -6.27
N ALA A 15 2.69 32.94 -7.26
CA ALA A 15 1.64 32.03 -7.69
C ALA A 15 2.18 30.80 -8.45
N VAL A 16 3.30 30.94 -9.17
CA VAL A 16 3.93 29.85 -9.93
C VAL A 16 4.90 29.03 -9.08
N GLY A 17 5.52 29.61 -8.05
CA GLY A 17 6.48 28.92 -7.18
C GLY A 17 5.92 28.51 -5.81
N ALA A 18 5.41 29.47 -5.03
CA ALA A 18 5.07 29.24 -3.62
C ALA A 18 3.76 28.46 -3.45
N LEU A 19 2.73 28.73 -4.27
CA LEU A 19 1.44 28.03 -4.14
C LEU A 19 1.54 26.53 -4.48
N PRO A 20 2.14 26.10 -5.62
CA PRO A 20 2.27 24.68 -5.91
C PRO A 20 3.15 23.96 -4.89
N PHE A 21 4.22 24.62 -4.40
CA PHE A 21 5.08 24.08 -3.36
C PHE A 21 4.30 23.85 -2.05
N LEU A 22 3.60 24.88 -1.54
CA LEU A 22 2.80 24.76 -0.32
C LEU A 22 1.70 23.72 -0.47
N TYR A 23 1.00 23.69 -1.60
CA TYR A 23 0.02 22.66 -1.90
C TYR A 23 0.64 21.26 -1.85
N SER A 24 1.81 21.08 -2.48
CA SER A 24 2.49 19.78 -2.53
C SER A 24 3.08 19.32 -1.21
N TRP A 25 3.31 20.24 -0.27
CA TRP A 25 3.91 19.92 1.04
C TRP A 25 2.88 19.83 2.17
N GLN A 26 1.85 20.68 2.15
CA GLN A 26 0.95 20.88 3.29
C GLN A 26 -0.51 20.55 3.00
N ILE A 27 -0.91 20.39 1.73
CA ILE A 27 -2.31 20.10 1.38
C ILE A 27 -2.42 18.67 0.85
N GLU A 28 -1.81 18.39 -0.30
CA GLU A 28 -1.99 17.10 -0.97
C GLU A 28 -1.48 15.91 -0.14
N PRO A 29 -0.33 15.99 0.58
CA PRO A 29 0.11 14.94 1.49
C PRO A 29 -0.92 14.53 2.54
N PHE A 30 -1.78 15.45 2.99
CA PHE A 30 -2.76 15.18 4.04
C PHE A 30 -4.19 15.04 3.49
N TRP A 31 -4.33 14.92 2.17
CA TRP A 31 -5.62 14.81 1.51
C TRP A 31 -5.88 13.38 1.06
N VAL A 32 -6.15 12.48 2.00
CA VAL A 32 -6.47 11.07 1.73
C VAL A 32 -7.63 10.93 0.74
N GLU A 33 -7.47 10.06 -0.24
CA GLU A 33 -8.48 9.65 -1.22
C GLU A 33 -8.93 8.22 -0.93
N PHE A 34 -10.24 8.00 -0.93
CA PHE A 34 -10.83 6.66 -0.89
C PHE A 34 -11.13 6.23 -2.31
N VAL A 35 -10.43 5.21 -2.80
CA VAL A 35 -10.57 4.72 -4.17
C VAL A 35 -11.39 3.44 -4.16
N GLU A 36 -12.60 3.50 -4.73
CA GLU A 36 -13.49 2.34 -4.83
C GLU A 36 -13.22 1.55 -6.11
N ARG A 37 -13.03 0.23 -5.99
CA ARG A 37 -12.79 -0.69 -7.11
C ARG A 37 -13.57 -1.99 -6.96
N LYS A 38 -13.78 -2.69 -8.07
CA LYS A 38 -14.25 -4.07 -8.04
C LYS A 38 -13.03 -4.97 -7.90
N LEU A 39 -13.16 -6.06 -7.15
CA LEU A 39 -12.12 -7.08 -7.05
C LEU A 39 -12.71 -8.44 -7.45
N PRO A 40 -12.69 -8.78 -8.76
CA PRO A 40 -13.06 -10.10 -9.25
C PRO A 40 -12.11 -11.17 -8.70
N ILE A 41 -12.63 -12.19 -8.02
CA ILE A 41 -11.85 -13.31 -7.48
C ILE A 41 -12.45 -14.61 -8.02
N LYS A 42 -11.60 -15.45 -8.61
CA LYS A 42 -11.98 -16.80 -9.07
C LYS A 42 -12.45 -17.64 -7.89
N ASN A 43 -13.45 -18.50 -8.08
CA ASN A 43 -13.96 -19.40 -7.04
C ASN A 43 -14.46 -18.68 -5.76
N LEU A 44 -14.76 -17.37 -5.82
CA LEU A 44 -15.21 -16.61 -4.64
C LEU A 44 -16.51 -17.21 -4.06
N PRO A 45 -16.55 -17.56 -2.76
CA PRO A 45 -17.77 -18.01 -2.09
C PRO A 45 -18.92 -17.03 -2.23
N GLU A 46 -20.15 -17.54 -2.31
CA GLU A 46 -21.33 -16.69 -2.50
C GLU A 46 -21.53 -15.72 -1.34
N GLU A 47 -21.26 -16.13 -0.09
CA GLU A 47 -21.37 -15.25 1.08
C GLU A 47 -20.40 -14.05 1.06
N LEU A 48 -19.32 -14.13 0.26
CA LEU A 48 -18.33 -13.07 0.16
C LEU A 48 -18.63 -12.07 -0.96
N LYS A 49 -19.61 -12.35 -1.84
CA LYS A 49 -19.97 -11.41 -2.90
C LYS A 49 -20.47 -10.09 -2.31
N GLY A 50 -19.93 -8.99 -2.84
CA GLY A 50 -20.29 -7.64 -2.42
C GLY A 50 -19.71 -7.21 -1.07
N LYS A 51 -18.97 -8.08 -0.37
CA LYS A 51 -18.19 -7.71 0.82
C LYS A 51 -17.10 -6.71 0.47
N ILE A 52 -16.67 -5.96 1.48
CA ILE A 52 -15.65 -4.93 1.35
C ILE A 52 -14.30 -5.49 1.81
N LEU A 53 -13.31 -5.46 0.92
CA LEU A 53 -11.90 -5.64 1.26
C LEU A 53 -11.19 -4.28 1.16
N MET A 54 -10.63 -3.81 2.26
CA MET A 54 -9.91 -2.55 2.30
C MET A 54 -8.40 -2.80 2.24
N GLN A 55 -7.70 -2.14 1.33
CA GLN A 55 -6.25 -2.12 1.28
C GLN A 55 -5.72 -0.82 1.86
N ILE A 56 -4.78 -0.93 2.79
CA ILE A 56 -4.00 0.17 3.34
C ILE A 56 -2.52 -0.19 3.14
N SER A 57 -1.70 0.75 2.68
CA SER A 57 -0.29 0.48 2.42
C SER A 57 0.58 1.63 2.90
N ASP A 58 1.85 1.32 3.21
CA ASP A 58 2.94 2.29 3.32
C ASP A 58 2.60 3.41 4.32
N LEU A 59 2.45 3.05 5.60
CA LEU A 59 2.16 4.01 6.66
C LEU A 59 3.34 4.93 6.93
N HIS A 60 4.58 4.44 6.76
CA HIS A 60 5.83 5.20 6.99
C HIS A 60 5.84 5.94 8.34
N VAL A 61 5.38 5.31 9.41
CA VAL A 61 5.43 5.88 10.76
C VAL A 61 6.89 6.20 11.12
N GLY A 62 7.14 7.44 11.54
CA GLY A 62 8.46 7.93 11.89
C GLY A 62 8.49 9.46 12.00
N ASP A 63 9.61 10.06 11.60
CA ASP A 63 9.92 11.49 11.78
C ASP A 63 9.66 12.37 10.55
N ARG A 64 9.05 11.82 9.49
CA ARG A 64 8.88 12.51 8.19
C ARG A 64 7.68 13.43 8.11
N PHE A 65 6.62 13.13 8.85
CA PHE A 65 5.36 13.88 8.89
C PHE A 65 4.65 13.59 10.22
N ASP A 66 3.64 14.40 10.54
CA ASP A 66 2.79 14.12 11.70
C ASP A 66 1.88 12.93 11.42
N TRP A 67 2.21 11.78 12.01
CA TRP A 67 1.45 10.54 11.85
C TRP A 67 0.05 10.57 12.47
N ASN A 68 -0.35 11.64 13.19
CA ASN A 68 -1.76 11.83 13.58
C ASN A 68 -2.69 11.80 12.37
N PHE A 69 -2.21 12.22 11.20
CA PHE A 69 -2.90 12.07 9.92
C PHE A 69 -3.34 10.62 9.62
N LEU A 70 -2.51 9.63 9.97
CA LEU A 70 -2.85 8.22 9.78
C LEU A 70 -4.02 7.82 10.67
N ILE A 71 -4.02 8.27 11.92
CA ILE A 71 -5.10 7.98 12.88
C ILE A 71 -6.41 8.61 12.42
N GLU A 72 -6.40 9.85 11.96
CA GLU A 72 -7.58 10.52 11.40
C GLU A 72 -8.08 9.81 10.14
N SER A 73 -7.17 9.34 9.28
CA SER A 73 -7.51 8.56 8.09
C SER A 73 -8.14 7.21 8.46
N PHE A 74 -7.62 6.54 9.50
CA PHE A 74 -8.22 5.31 10.04
C PHE A 74 -9.63 5.53 10.60
N GLN A 75 -9.88 6.68 11.26
CA GLN A 75 -11.24 7.00 11.75
C GLN A 75 -12.24 7.07 10.60
N LYS A 76 -11.90 7.79 9.52
CA LYS A 76 -12.74 7.87 8.31
C LYS A 76 -12.89 6.50 7.64
N ALA A 77 -11.80 5.73 7.55
CA ALA A 77 -11.81 4.41 6.94
C ALA A 77 -12.70 3.41 7.70
N LYS A 78 -12.82 3.51 9.04
CA LYS A 78 -13.73 2.67 9.83
C LYS A 78 -15.20 2.86 9.45
N GLU A 79 -15.59 4.02 8.93
CA GLU A 79 -16.97 4.29 8.51
C GLU A 79 -17.42 3.40 7.35
N PHE A 80 -16.49 2.91 6.53
CA PHE A 80 -16.76 1.92 5.47
C PHE A 80 -17.08 0.53 6.02
N ASN A 81 -16.82 0.29 7.31
CA ASN A 81 -17.16 -0.95 8.02
C ASN A 81 -16.69 -2.24 7.30
N PRO A 82 -15.39 -2.32 6.95
CA PRO A 82 -14.86 -3.34 6.04
C PRO A 82 -15.01 -4.76 6.59
N ASP A 83 -15.18 -5.72 5.68
CA ASP A 83 -15.23 -7.14 6.04
C ASP A 83 -13.83 -7.73 6.12
N PHE A 84 -12.94 -7.36 5.21
CA PHE A 84 -11.52 -7.69 5.26
C PHE A 84 -10.66 -6.42 5.23
N VAL A 85 -9.52 -6.44 5.90
CA VAL A 85 -8.47 -5.42 5.75
C VAL A 85 -7.15 -6.12 5.42
N VAL A 86 -6.43 -5.57 4.45
CA VAL A 86 -5.06 -6.00 4.11
C VAL A 86 -4.12 -4.81 4.23
N TYR A 87 -3.03 -5.01 4.97
CA TYR A 87 -1.93 -4.06 5.08
C TYR A 87 -0.76 -4.54 4.21
N THR A 88 -0.38 -3.78 3.20
CA THR A 88 0.59 -4.24 2.18
C THR A 88 2.01 -3.75 2.40
N GLY A 89 2.46 -3.58 3.65
CA GLY A 89 3.85 -3.31 4.03
C GLY A 89 4.22 -1.83 4.26
N ASP A 90 5.47 -1.60 4.65
CA ASP A 90 6.08 -0.30 4.97
C ASP A 90 5.35 0.44 6.10
N TYR A 91 5.29 -0.19 7.27
CA TYR A 91 4.63 0.37 8.45
C TYR A 91 5.44 1.51 9.07
N VAL A 92 6.77 1.42 9.02
CA VAL A 92 7.70 2.42 9.56
C VAL A 92 8.62 2.95 8.47
N ASN A 93 9.24 4.09 8.71
CA ASN A 93 10.16 4.71 7.75
C ASN A 93 11.62 4.21 7.90
N HIS A 94 12.13 4.06 9.12
CA HIS A 94 13.54 3.71 9.36
C HIS A 94 13.75 2.46 10.23
N GLY A 95 12.70 2.00 10.91
CA GLY A 95 12.78 0.82 11.76
C GLY A 95 13.53 1.06 13.07
N THR A 96 13.56 2.32 13.54
CA THR A 96 14.18 2.70 14.81
C THR A 96 13.29 2.34 16.00
N GLU A 97 13.85 2.31 17.21
CA GLU A 97 13.08 2.09 18.45
C GLU A 97 11.97 3.14 18.64
N GLU A 98 12.20 4.38 18.20
CA GLU A 98 11.17 5.43 18.24
C GLU A 98 10.05 5.17 17.22
N ASP A 99 10.40 4.73 16.01
CA ASP A 99 9.40 4.32 15.01
C ASP A 99 8.53 3.19 15.56
N HIS A 100 9.12 2.18 16.20
CA HIS A 100 8.38 1.06 16.80
C HIS A 100 7.41 1.53 17.89
N LYS A 101 7.85 2.39 18.81
CA LYS A 101 6.99 2.97 19.85
C LYS A 101 5.84 3.80 19.26
N ASN A 102 6.09 4.53 18.19
CA ASN A 102 5.06 5.30 17.51
C ASN A 102 4.11 4.40 16.70
N LEU A 103 4.62 3.33 16.10
CA LEU A 103 3.81 2.34 15.41
C LEU A 103 2.83 1.66 16.37
N GLU A 104 3.23 1.31 17.59
CA GLU A 104 2.32 0.76 18.60
C GLU A 104 1.12 1.70 18.87
N LYS A 105 1.37 3.01 18.96
CA LYS A 105 0.31 4.03 19.16
C LYS A 105 -0.62 4.14 17.95
N VAL A 106 -0.05 4.14 16.75
CA VAL A 106 -0.80 4.22 15.48
C VAL A 106 -1.67 2.98 15.29
N MET A 107 -1.10 1.79 15.49
CA MET A 107 -1.80 0.51 15.30
C MET A 107 -2.87 0.26 16.35
N ALA A 108 -2.75 0.80 17.56
CA ALA A 108 -3.84 0.80 18.54
C ALA A 108 -5.12 1.50 18.03
N LYS A 109 -5.02 2.32 16.97
CA LYS A 109 -6.13 3.01 16.32
C LYS A 109 -6.41 2.50 14.90
N ALA A 110 -5.74 1.45 14.43
CA ALA A 110 -5.89 0.92 13.08
C ALA A 110 -7.31 0.44 12.75
N VAL A 111 -7.53 0.23 11.45
CA VAL A 111 -8.77 -0.32 10.90
C VAL A 111 -8.65 -1.83 10.81
N TYR A 112 -9.72 -2.54 11.17
CA TYR A 112 -9.76 -4.00 11.18
C TYR A 112 -10.98 -4.49 10.42
N GLY A 113 -10.82 -5.57 9.66
CA GLY A 113 -11.91 -6.26 8.99
C GLY A 113 -12.64 -7.19 9.95
N LYS A 114 -13.97 -7.28 9.83
CA LYS A 114 -14.80 -8.18 10.65
C LYS A 114 -14.47 -9.66 10.47
N LEU A 115 -14.11 -10.05 9.25
CA LEU A 115 -13.82 -11.42 8.85
C LEU A 115 -12.31 -11.71 8.86
N GLY A 116 -11.47 -10.69 8.91
CA GLY A 116 -10.03 -10.86 9.05
C GLY A 116 -9.25 -9.60 8.71
N THR A 117 -8.07 -9.49 9.34
CA THR A 117 -7.08 -8.47 9.03
C THR A 117 -5.75 -9.15 8.79
N PHE A 118 -5.14 -8.90 7.63
CA PHE A 118 -3.89 -9.55 7.20
C PHE A 118 -2.83 -8.50 6.89
N GLY A 119 -1.56 -8.87 7.03
CA GLY A 119 -0.45 -7.98 6.75
C GLY A 119 0.74 -8.71 6.16
N ILE A 120 1.53 -8.00 5.35
CA ILE A 120 2.86 -8.40 4.91
C ILE A 120 3.84 -7.28 5.25
N LEU A 121 5.14 -7.58 5.30
CA LEU A 121 6.16 -6.58 5.51
C LEU A 121 6.59 -5.94 4.18
N GLY A 122 6.96 -4.66 4.24
CA GLY A 122 7.63 -3.93 3.17
C GLY A 122 9.14 -3.84 3.39
N ASN A 123 9.86 -3.21 2.47
CA ASN A 123 11.31 -3.11 2.55
C ASN A 123 11.78 -2.23 3.72
N HIS A 124 11.06 -1.14 4.04
CA HIS A 124 11.43 -0.24 5.14
C HIS A 124 11.26 -0.90 6.52
N ASP A 125 10.43 -1.93 6.62
CA ASP A 125 10.25 -2.70 7.86
C ASP A 125 11.48 -3.54 8.21
N TYR A 126 12.36 -3.79 7.24
CA TYR A 126 13.71 -4.34 7.48
C TYR A 126 14.74 -3.25 7.75
N GLY A 127 14.30 -2.06 8.17
CA GLY A 127 15.14 -0.95 8.61
C GLY A 127 16.28 -0.60 7.66
N LYS A 128 17.48 -0.39 8.22
CA LYS A 128 18.64 0.09 7.48
C LYS A 128 19.03 -0.89 6.36
N ASN A 129 19.09 -0.37 5.13
CA ASN A 129 19.42 -1.12 3.91
C ASN A 129 18.52 -2.35 3.68
N TRP A 130 17.32 -2.37 4.28
CA TRP A 130 16.33 -3.44 4.14
C TRP A 130 16.84 -4.83 4.60
N LYS A 131 17.69 -4.86 5.63
CA LYS A 131 18.37 -6.09 6.12
C LYS A 131 18.31 -6.30 7.64
N ASP A 132 17.70 -5.39 8.38
CA ASP A 132 17.54 -5.48 9.83
C ASP A 132 16.38 -6.42 10.19
N LEU A 133 16.73 -7.67 10.46
CA LEU A 133 15.78 -8.68 10.89
C LEU A 133 15.17 -8.35 12.26
N GLY A 134 15.92 -7.71 13.16
CA GLY A 134 15.40 -7.34 14.48
C GLY A 134 14.26 -6.32 14.37
N SER A 135 14.41 -5.33 13.48
CA SER A 135 13.34 -4.39 13.18
C SER A 135 12.10 -5.09 12.60
N SER A 136 12.30 -5.98 11.63
CA SER A 136 11.21 -6.71 10.99
C SER A 136 10.42 -7.61 11.95
N GLU A 137 11.10 -8.29 12.88
CA GLU A 137 10.45 -9.13 13.89
C GLU A 137 9.70 -8.28 14.93
N GLU A 138 10.23 -7.12 15.30
CA GLU A 138 9.56 -6.23 16.24
C GLU A 138 8.28 -5.63 15.65
N ILE A 139 8.32 -5.20 14.37
CA ILE A 139 7.14 -4.72 13.66
C ILE A 139 6.11 -5.84 13.52
N HIS A 140 6.54 -7.05 13.13
CA HIS A 140 5.69 -8.23 13.08
C HIS A 140 4.99 -8.47 14.44
N ARG A 141 5.73 -8.42 15.55
CA ARG A 141 5.19 -8.56 16.91
C ARG A 141 4.16 -7.48 17.24
N ILE A 142 4.46 -6.22 16.93
CA ILE A 142 3.55 -5.08 17.17
C ILE A 142 2.22 -5.30 16.42
N LEU A 143 2.29 -5.69 15.14
CA LEU A 143 1.12 -5.90 14.30
C LEU A 143 0.29 -7.10 14.76
N GLN A 144 0.93 -8.22 15.10
CA GLN A 144 0.25 -9.38 15.66
C GLN A 144 -0.47 -9.07 16.97
N ASN A 145 0.19 -8.34 17.88
CA ASN A 145 -0.43 -7.92 19.16
C ASN A 145 -1.61 -6.98 18.97
N ASN A 146 -1.70 -6.30 17.82
CA ASN A 146 -2.82 -5.47 17.44
C ASN A 146 -3.86 -6.22 16.57
N GLY A 147 -3.76 -7.54 16.42
CA GLY A 147 -4.76 -8.36 15.74
C GLY A 147 -4.60 -8.46 14.22
N VAL A 148 -3.45 -8.06 13.67
CA VAL A 148 -3.11 -8.29 12.26
C VAL A 148 -2.45 -9.66 12.11
N ARG A 149 -3.00 -10.52 11.25
CA ARG A 149 -2.35 -11.78 10.89
C ARG A 149 -1.26 -11.52 9.85
N MET A 150 -0.02 -11.45 10.33
CA MET A 150 1.16 -11.28 9.49
C MET A 150 1.48 -12.55 8.69
N LEU A 151 1.79 -12.39 7.40
CA LEU A 151 2.13 -13.44 6.45
C LEU A 151 3.53 -13.19 5.90
N LYS A 152 4.45 -14.14 6.11
CA LYS A 152 5.87 -14.04 5.70
C LYS A 152 6.26 -15.20 4.79
N ASN A 153 5.93 -15.08 3.50
CA ASN A 153 5.90 -16.21 2.56
C ASN A 153 5.00 -17.33 3.09
N GLU A 154 3.77 -16.96 3.44
CA GLU A 154 2.78 -17.82 4.07
C GLU A 154 1.40 -17.57 3.44
N GLN A 155 0.51 -18.57 3.57
CA GLN A 155 -0.87 -18.45 3.14
C GLN A 155 -1.83 -18.80 4.26
N THR A 156 -3.02 -18.21 4.21
CA THR A 156 -4.07 -18.49 5.16
C THR A 156 -5.46 -18.30 4.57
N GLU A 157 -6.43 -19.04 5.08
CA GLU A 157 -7.81 -18.94 4.68
C GLU A 157 -8.66 -18.30 5.78
N SER A 158 -9.59 -17.42 5.37
CA SER A 158 -10.66 -16.93 6.22
C SER A 158 -11.97 -16.85 5.43
N HIS A 159 -13.00 -17.53 5.92
CA HIS A 159 -14.34 -17.55 5.29
C HIS A 159 -14.30 -17.92 3.79
N GLY A 160 -13.41 -18.84 3.42
CA GLY A 160 -13.23 -19.31 2.05
C GLY A 160 -12.42 -18.41 1.12
N LEU A 161 -11.95 -17.25 1.58
CA LEU A 161 -10.92 -16.45 0.89
C LEU A 161 -9.54 -16.90 1.38
N ASN A 162 -8.68 -17.33 0.46
CA ASN A 162 -7.27 -17.65 0.71
C ASN A 162 -6.40 -16.44 0.39
N ILE A 163 -5.62 -15.98 1.37
CA ILE A 163 -4.71 -14.85 1.27
C ILE A 163 -3.28 -15.41 1.32
N ILE A 164 -2.50 -15.10 0.29
CA ILE A 164 -1.09 -15.50 0.16
C ILE A 164 -0.25 -14.24 0.32
N GLY A 165 0.67 -14.20 1.27
CA GLY A 165 1.54 -13.05 1.53
C GLY A 165 3.00 -13.38 1.32
N PHE A 166 3.70 -12.54 0.58
CA PHE A 166 5.15 -12.63 0.39
C PHE A 166 5.89 -11.69 1.36
N ASP A 167 7.08 -12.09 1.80
CA ASP A 167 8.04 -11.09 2.30
C ASP A 167 8.46 -10.18 1.12
N ASP A 168 8.97 -8.99 1.43
CA ASP A 168 9.34 -8.02 0.40
C ASP A 168 10.52 -8.50 -0.47
N LEU A 169 10.49 -8.15 -1.77
CA LEU A 169 11.50 -8.53 -2.78
C LEU A 169 12.93 -8.14 -2.41
N TRP A 170 13.11 -7.00 -1.75
CA TRP A 170 14.42 -6.49 -1.36
C TRP A 170 14.86 -6.97 0.02
N SER A 171 13.99 -7.66 0.75
CA SER A 171 14.32 -8.24 2.04
C SER A 171 15.22 -9.48 1.90
N PRO A 172 16.00 -9.81 2.94
CA PRO A 172 16.76 -11.06 2.97
C PRO A 172 15.87 -12.32 3.05
N ASN A 173 14.59 -12.18 3.37
CA ASN A 173 13.66 -13.29 3.59
C ASN A 173 12.75 -13.55 2.38
N PHE A 174 12.95 -12.88 1.25
CA PHE A 174 12.15 -13.09 0.05
C PHE A 174 12.25 -14.55 -0.44
N ASP A 175 11.19 -15.33 -0.24
CA ASP A 175 11.10 -16.73 -0.69
C ASP A 175 9.64 -17.10 -1.03
N PRO A 176 9.05 -16.47 -2.06
CA PRO A 176 7.68 -16.76 -2.47
C PRO A 176 7.50 -18.19 -3.00
N ILE A 177 8.55 -18.84 -3.48
CA ILE A 177 8.49 -20.23 -3.98
C ILE A 177 8.03 -21.17 -2.85
N LYS A 178 8.47 -20.92 -1.61
CA LYS A 178 8.07 -21.70 -0.43
C LYS A 178 6.56 -21.79 -0.25
N VAL A 179 5.82 -20.71 -0.50
CA VAL A 179 4.35 -20.68 -0.36
C VAL A 179 3.64 -21.01 -1.67
N MET A 180 4.19 -20.57 -2.81
CA MET A 180 3.56 -20.78 -4.11
C MET A 180 3.60 -22.24 -4.58
N LYS A 181 4.50 -23.08 -4.05
CA LYS A 181 4.47 -24.53 -4.30
C LYS A 181 3.16 -25.20 -3.86
N ASP A 182 2.51 -24.63 -2.84
CA ASP A 182 1.27 -25.13 -2.24
C ASP A 182 0.04 -24.34 -2.77
N TYR A 183 0.22 -23.55 -3.84
CA TYR A 183 -0.87 -22.86 -4.52
C TYR A 183 -1.88 -23.87 -5.09
N ASN A 184 -3.16 -23.64 -4.80
CA ASN A 184 -4.27 -24.42 -5.33
C ASN A 184 -5.23 -23.52 -6.13
N PRO A 185 -5.34 -23.69 -7.47
CA PRO A 185 -6.20 -22.85 -8.32
C PRO A 185 -7.70 -23.00 -8.02
N GLU A 186 -8.14 -24.07 -7.35
CA GLU A 186 -9.55 -24.30 -7.00
C GLU A 186 -10.02 -23.41 -5.82
N LYS A 187 -9.11 -22.71 -5.14
CA LYS A 187 -9.43 -21.79 -4.05
C LYS A 187 -9.70 -20.36 -4.55
N ALA A 188 -10.44 -19.58 -3.77
CA ALA A 188 -10.52 -18.14 -3.97
C ALA A 188 -9.24 -17.46 -3.46
N ASN A 189 -8.27 -17.25 -4.35
CA ASN A 189 -6.93 -16.80 -3.97
C ASN A 189 -6.72 -15.31 -4.23
N LEU A 190 -6.12 -14.61 -3.26
CA LEU A 190 -5.63 -13.24 -3.37
C LEU A 190 -4.17 -13.20 -2.91
N VAL A 191 -3.28 -12.62 -3.73
CA VAL A 191 -1.85 -12.48 -3.36
C VAL A 191 -1.57 -11.05 -2.89
N LEU A 192 -0.76 -10.93 -1.84
CA LEU A 192 -0.19 -9.69 -1.34
C LEU A 192 1.32 -9.73 -1.55
N CYS A 193 1.88 -8.70 -2.19
CA CYS A 193 3.32 -8.48 -2.25
C CYS A 193 3.59 -6.98 -2.09
N HIS A 194 4.65 -6.58 -1.39
CA HIS A 194 4.89 -5.15 -1.20
C HIS A 194 5.44 -4.53 -2.50
N ASN A 195 6.61 -4.98 -2.94
CA ASN A 195 7.23 -4.56 -4.20
C ASN A 195 6.59 -5.25 -5.43
N PRO A 196 6.08 -4.50 -6.42
CA PRO A 196 5.43 -5.07 -7.60
C PRO A 196 6.38 -5.72 -8.61
N ASP A 197 7.70 -5.47 -8.57
CA ASP A 197 8.67 -6.12 -9.47
C ASP A 197 8.71 -7.65 -9.31
N VAL A 198 8.15 -8.18 -8.21
CA VAL A 198 7.94 -9.62 -8.02
C VAL A 198 7.09 -10.21 -9.16
N CYS A 199 6.21 -9.41 -9.77
CA CYS A 199 5.33 -9.83 -10.87
C CYS A 199 6.10 -10.33 -12.09
N ASP A 200 7.33 -9.86 -12.29
CA ASP A 200 8.20 -10.22 -13.41
C ASP A 200 9.14 -11.40 -13.08
N LYS A 201 9.10 -11.92 -11.85
CA LYS A 201 9.91 -13.07 -11.41
C LYS A 201 9.17 -14.38 -11.69
N ASN A 202 9.92 -15.45 -11.93
CA ASN A 202 9.37 -16.80 -12.14
C ASN A 202 9.06 -17.51 -10.81
N VAL A 203 8.09 -17.00 -10.04
CA VAL A 203 7.74 -17.51 -8.69
C VAL A 203 6.25 -17.89 -8.54
N TRP A 204 5.44 -17.62 -9.56
CA TRP A 204 3.98 -17.59 -9.45
C TRP A 204 3.30 -18.95 -9.60
N ASN A 205 4.03 -20.01 -9.98
CA ASN A 205 3.50 -21.38 -10.10
C ASN A 205 2.15 -21.49 -10.83
N GLY A 206 1.96 -20.72 -11.92
CA GLY A 206 0.72 -20.69 -12.69
C GLY A 206 -0.45 -19.90 -12.06
N TYR A 207 -0.18 -19.08 -11.04
CA TYR A 207 -1.17 -18.20 -10.44
C TYR A 207 -1.81 -17.27 -11.46
N GLN A 208 -3.14 -17.21 -11.43
CA GLN A 208 -3.97 -16.29 -12.21
C GLN A 208 -5.00 -15.68 -11.28
N GLY A 209 -4.96 -14.37 -11.12
CA GLY A 209 -5.80 -13.65 -10.17
C GLY A 209 -5.20 -12.31 -9.77
N TRP A 210 -5.71 -11.75 -8.67
CA TRP A 210 -5.31 -10.42 -8.21
C TRP A 210 -4.11 -10.44 -7.27
N ILE A 211 -3.22 -9.49 -7.52
CA ILE A 211 -2.05 -9.18 -6.69
C ILE A 211 -2.23 -7.75 -6.17
N LEU A 212 -2.22 -7.58 -4.85
CA LEU A 212 -2.29 -6.25 -4.23
C LEU A 212 -0.92 -5.86 -3.68
N SER A 213 -0.47 -4.66 -4.06
CA SER A 213 0.88 -4.14 -3.80
C SER A 213 0.89 -2.67 -3.34
N GLY A 214 1.99 -2.27 -2.72
CA GLY A 214 2.31 -0.90 -2.29
C GLY A 214 3.59 -0.37 -2.94
N HIS A 215 4.53 0.09 -2.10
CA HIS A 215 5.94 0.36 -2.43
C HIS A 215 6.25 1.59 -3.29
N THR A 216 5.46 1.82 -4.34
CA THR A 216 5.78 2.83 -5.36
C THR A 216 5.34 4.24 -4.99
N HIS A 217 4.35 4.36 -4.10
CA HIS A 217 3.70 5.60 -3.68
C HIS A 217 3.09 6.39 -4.85
N GLY A 218 2.86 5.75 -6.00
CA GLY A 218 2.51 6.43 -7.26
C GLY A 218 3.61 7.37 -7.77
N GLY A 219 4.83 7.21 -7.27
CA GLY A 219 6.01 8.04 -7.56
C GLY A 219 6.13 9.34 -6.74
N GLN A 220 5.24 9.55 -5.75
CA GLN A 220 5.11 10.73 -4.87
C GLN A 220 4.93 12.10 -5.55
N CYS A 221 5.50 12.37 -6.72
CA CYS A 221 5.26 13.59 -7.49
C CYS A 221 5.08 13.20 -8.95
N ARG A 222 3.95 13.56 -9.54
CA ARG A 222 3.63 13.22 -10.91
C ARG A 222 3.19 14.45 -11.68
N ILE A 223 3.84 14.68 -12.82
CA ILE A 223 3.32 15.59 -13.84
C ILE A 223 3.01 14.73 -15.07
N PRO A 224 1.73 14.46 -15.38
CA PRO A 224 1.35 13.60 -16.50
C PRO A 224 2.05 14.03 -17.80
N GLY A 225 2.74 13.08 -18.45
CA GLY A 225 3.46 13.32 -19.71
C GLY A 225 4.81 14.02 -19.59
N VAL A 226 5.29 14.29 -18.37
CA VAL A 226 6.55 15.05 -18.16
C VAL A 226 7.52 14.27 -17.28
N ILE A 227 7.21 14.07 -15.99
CA ILE A 227 8.13 13.45 -15.03
C ILE A 227 7.41 12.65 -13.95
N THR A 228 8.04 11.54 -13.57
CA THR A 228 7.86 10.81 -12.30
C THR A 228 9.28 10.62 -11.73
N PRO A 229 9.76 11.52 -10.86
CA PRO A 229 11.18 11.65 -10.58
C PRO A 229 11.75 10.50 -9.75
N ILE A 230 10.94 9.90 -8.87
CA ILE A 230 11.35 8.79 -8.01
C ILE A 230 10.30 7.70 -8.16
N LEU A 231 10.73 6.55 -8.70
CA LEU A 231 9.88 5.38 -8.80
C LEU A 231 10.77 4.15 -8.52
N PRO A 232 10.69 3.56 -7.32
CA PRO A 232 11.65 2.57 -6.80
C PRO A 232 11.44 1.16 -7.38
N VAL A 233 11.11 1.04 -8.67
CA VAL A 233 10.93 -0.26 -9.35
C VAL A 233 11.78 -0.38 -10.60
N GLU A 234 12.15 -1.59 -10.98
CA GLU A 234 12.81 -1.92 -12.25
C GLU A 234 11.84 -1.69 -13.41
N ASN A 235 10.62 -2.22 -13.31
CA ASN A 235 9.61 -2.07 -14.36
C ASN A 235 8.84 -0.76 -14.21
N LYS A 236 9.20 0.24 -15.03
CA LYS A 236 8.62 1.59 -14.98
C LYS A 236 7.14 1.67 -15.38
N LYS A 237 6.51 0.56 -15.79
CA LYS A 237 5.05 0.47 -15.94
C LYS A 237 4.34 0.34 -14.59
N TYR A 238 5.02 -0.19 -13.57
CA TYR A 238 4.49 -0.40 -12.22
C TYR A 238 4.50 0.91 -11.42
N VAL A 239 3.57 1.81 -11.75
CA VAL A 239 3.44 3.12 -11.10
C VAL A 239 2.37 3.12 -10.01
N SER A 240 1.11 2.82 -10.35
CA SER A 240 -0.03 2.86 -9.42
C SER A 240 -1.30 2.36 -10.12
N GLY A 241 -2.28 1.89 -9.35
CA GLY A 241 -3.60 1.49 -9.86
C GLY A 241 -3.61 0.09 -10.48
N GLU A 242 -4.66 -0.18 -11.25
CA GLU A 242 -4.88 -1.48 -11.93
C GLU A 242 -3.99 -1.61 -13.17
N ILE A 243 -3.31 -2.75 -13.28
CA ILE A 243 -2.43 -3.10 -14.39
C ILE A 243 -2.74 -4.55 -14.78
N ASP A 244 -3.16 -4.76 -16.02
CA ASP A 244 -3.26 -6.09 -16.63
C ASP A 244 -1.85 -6.56 -17.01
N LEU A 245 -1.44 -7.72 -16.48
CA LEU A 245 -0.13 -8.31 -16.75
C LEU A 245 -0.12 -9.15 -18.04
N GLU A 246 -1.26 -9.24 -18.75
CA GLU A 246 -1.44 -9.93 -20.03
C GLU A 246 -1.24 -11.46 -19.96
N ASP A 247 -1.27 -12.04 -18.75
CA ASP A 247 -1.11 -13.48 -18.50
C ASP A 247 -2.16 -14.08 -17.55
N GLY A 248 -3.26 -13.35 -17.37
CA GLY A 248 -4.37 -13.73 -16.47
C GLY A 248 -4.17 -13.28 -15.02
N ARG A 249 -3.09 -12.55 -14.72
CA ARG A 249 -2.90 -11.85 -13.44
C ARG A 249 -3.27 -10.37 -13.58
N MET A 250 -3.90 -9.84 -12.55
CA MET A 250 -4.19 -8.42 -12.38
C MET A 250 -3.39 -7.88 -11.20
N LEU A 251 -2.66 -6.79 -11.40
CA LEU A 251 -1.90 -6.11 -10.36
C LEU A 251 -2.61 -4.82 -9.95
N TYR A 252 -2.76 -4.60 -8.65
CA TYR A 252 -3.14 -3.31 -8.09
C TYR A 252 -2.01 -2.74 -7.24
N ILE A 253 -1.57 -1.52 -7.55
CA ILE A 253 -0.52 -0.83 -6.79
C ILE A 253 -1.13 0.38 -6.07
N ASN A 254 -1.22 0.31 -4.74
CA ASN A 254 -1.72 1.37 -3.88
C ASN A 254 -0.73 2.55 -3.82
N ARG A 255 -1.24 3.79 -3.75
CA ARG A 255 -0.44 5.02 -3.76
C ARG A 255 0.15 5.42 -2.40
N ALA A 256 0.19 4.51 -1.43
CA ALA A 256 0.57 4.74 -0.05
C ALA A 256 -0.38 5.68 0.71
N LEU A 257 -0.63 5.41 1.99
CA LEU A 257 -1.31 6.34 2.88
C LEU A 257 -0.32 7.34 3.49
N GLY A 258 0.83 6.87 3.95
CA GLY A 258 1.91 7.69 4.49
C GLY A 258 2.86 8.22 3.44
N HIS A 259 4.05 8.62 3.89
CA HIS A 259 5.04 9.32 3.06
C HIS A 259 6.46 9.01 3.53
N SER A 260 7.32 8.53 2.63
CA SER A 260 8.77 8.46 2.91
C SER A 260 9.42 9.85 2.92
N PHE A 261 8.80 10.81 2.24
CA PHE A 261 9.08 12.24 2.30
C PHE A 261 7.76 13.00 2.22
N GLN A 262 7.56 14.03 3.04
CA GLN A 262 6.32 14.82 3.03
C GLN A 262 6.23 15.73 1.80
N VAL A 263 6.01 15.14 0.62
CA VAL A 263 5.76 15.83 -0.63
C VAL A 263 4.88 14.96 -1.52
N ARG A 264 3.77 15.52 -1.99
CA ARG A 264 2.85 14.90 -2.96
C ARG A 264 2.37 15.89 -4.00
N PHE A 265 2.37 15.51 -5.28
CA PHE A 265 1.80 16.35 -6.33
C PHE A 265 1.12 15.51 -7.41
N MET A 266 -0.19 15.72 -7.61
CA MET A 266 -1.08 14.94 -8.47
C MET A 266 -1.09 13.41 -8.18
N VAL A 267 -0.86 13.03 -6.94
CA VAL A 267 -0.79 11.65 -6.44
C VAL A 267 -1.18 11.63 -4.96
N ARG A 268 -2.47 11.89 -4.69
CA ARG A 268 -3.02 11.90 -3.33
C ARG A 268 -2.78 10.55 -2.62
N PRO A 269 -2.54 10.57 -1.30
CA PRO A 269 -2.48 9.34 -0.52
C PRO A 269 -3.79 8.58 -0.63
N GLU A 270 -3.72 7.25 -0.56
CA GLU A 270 -4.83 6.38 -0.96
C GLU A 270 -5.16 5.33 0.09
N ILE A 271 -6.45 5.17 0.38
CA ILE A 271 -7.02 3.94 0.94
C ILE A 271 -7.94 3.33 -0.12
N THR A 272 -7.69 2.08 -0.49
CA THR A 272 -8.48 1.41 -1.53
C THR A 272 -9.61 0.61 -0.89
N VAL A 273 -10.81 0.74 -1.43
CA VAL A 273 -12.02 0.05 -0.97
C VAL A 273 -12.51 -0.86 -2.09
N PHE A 274 -12.16 -2.14 -2.01
CA PHE A 274 -12.57 -3.13 -2.99
C PHE A 274 -13.92 -3.74 -2.65
N LYS A 275 -14.79 -3.86 -3.64
CA LYS A 275 -15.99 -4.68 -3.58
C LYS A 275 -15.72 -6.04 -4.23
N LEU A 276 -15.75 -7.09 -3.42
CA LEU A 276 -15.51 -8.45 -3.89
C LEU A 276 -16.58 -8.89 -4.89
N LYS A 277 -16.14 -9.50 -5.99
CA LYS A 277 -16.99 -10.06 -7.05
C LYS A 277 -16.46 -11.43 -7.47
N ARG A 278 -17.33 -12.29 -8.00
CA ARG A 278 -16.88 -13.53 -8.66
C ARG A 278 -16.41 -13.20 -10.08
N ASP A 279 -15.30 -13.80 -10.48
CA ASP A 279 -14.61 -13.51 -11.76
C ASP A 279 -15.47 -13.83 -13.00
N GLU A 280 -16.37 -14.81 -12.92
CA GLU A 280 -17.28 -15.22 -14.01
C GLU A 280 -18.37 -14.17 -14.37
N GLU A 281 -18.38 -13.02 -13.71
CA GLU A 281 -19.31 -11.91 -13.95
C GLU A 281 -18.67 -10.73 -14.72
N VAL A 282 -17.52 -10.93 -15.39
CA VAL A 282 -16.80 -9.93 -16.21
C VAL A 282 -16.66 -10.39 -17.65
#